data_AF-A0A7S3UM23-F1
#
_entry.id   AF-A0A7S3UM23-F1
#
_cell.length_a   1.000
_cell.length_b   1.000
_cell.length_c   1.000
_cell.angle_alpha   90.00
_cell.angle_beta   90.00
_cell.angle_gamma   90.00
#
_symmetry.space_group_name_H-M   'P 1'
#
loop_
_entity.id
_entity.type
_entity.pdbx_description
1 polymer ?
#
loop_
_entity_poly.entity_id
_entity_poly.type
_entity_poly.pdbx_seq_one_letter_code
_entity_poly.pdbx_strand_id
1 'polypeptide(L)'
;TPDGKTFAVWGLIYLMELVMVIAQLFPSDATEEIFARKCPITGLDVRERLMLAFLIVAGWLPLFINEYFLVALVVIVAYLGFLISAYTDLAPKTLSSVEQVILFSVGVSLNTSWALVATLIQFLQYAGTLGWKTNAVAGNVPVACGAVVFVGYLGCVQAYLGHDFAWAFVVAWACFGIRRMHTVAEQARFPVKAMNATLGSIAMYTACAVIFVMGASAVTLVVA
;
A
#
# COMPACT_ATOMS: atom_id res chain seq x y z
N THR A 1 -5.76 -1.52 -12.66
CA THR A 1 -6.46 -1.38 -11.36
C THR A 1 -6.88 -2.74 -10.85
N PRO A 2 -6.66 -3.05 -9.56
CA PRO A 2 -7.24 -4.22 -8.91
C PRO A 2 -8.76 -4.19 -8.91
N ASP A 3 -9.42 -5.32 -8.65
CA ASP A 3 -10.87 -5.36 -8.64
C ASP A 3 -11.54 -4.73 -7.42
N GLY A 4 -12.84 -4.44 -7.52
CA GLY A 4 -13.61 -3.81 -6.44
C GLY A 4 -13.52 -4.59 -5.12
N LYS A 5 -13.44 -5.92 -5.17
CA LYS A 5 -13.25 -6.77 -3.99
C LYS A 5 -11.90 -6.53 -3.32
N THR A 6 -10.85 -6.22 -4.08
CA THR A 6 -9.52 -5.89 -3.49
C THR A 6 -9.57 -4.66 -2.61
N PHE A 7 -10.46 -3.69 -2.88
CA PHE A 7 -10.61 -2.49 -2.04
C PHE A 7 -11.11 -2.80 -0.62
N ALA A 8 -11.58 -4.02 -0.34
CA ALA A 8 -11.88 -4.47 1.01
C ALA A 8 -10.64 -4.46 1.94
N VAL A 9 -9.42 -4.33 1.39
CA VAL A 9 -8.19 -4.13 2.18
C VAL A 9 -8.29 -2.93 3.13
N TRP A 10 -9.07 -1.90 2.78
CA TRP A 10 -9.31 -0.75 3.65
C TRP A 10 -9.94 -1.14 4.99
N GLY A 11 -10.82 -2.14 5.02
CA GLY A 11 -11.41 -2.62 6.27
C GLY A 11 -10.36 -3.17 7.22
N LEU A 12 -9.38 -3.91 6.69
CA LEU A 12 -8.27 -4.44 7.48
C LEU A 12 -7.29 -3.33 7.91
N ILE A 13 -6.98 -2.39 7.01
CA ILE A 13 -6.14 -1.22 7.31
C ILE A 13 -6.74 -0.45 8.49
N TYR A 14 -8.00 -0.03 8.37
CA TYR A 14 -8.66 0.76 9.41
C TYR A 14 -8.81 0.01 10.74
N LEU A 15 -9.04 -1.32 10.69
CA LEU A 15 -9.07 -2.13 11.90
C LEU A 15 -7.71 -2.09 12.63
N MET A 16 -6.62 -2.29 11.90
CA MET A 16 -5.28 -2.31 12.51
C MET A 16 -4.80 -0.93 12.94
N GLU A 17 -5.20 0.13 12.23
CA GLU A 17 -4.94 1.50 12.66
C GLU A 17 -5.76 1.88 13.90
N LEU A 18 -7.00 1.40 14.01
CA LEU A 18 -7.79 1.56 15.22
C LEU A 18 -7.13 0.87 16.42
N VAL A 19 -6.59 -0.34 16.23
CA VAL A 19 -5.81 -1.04 17.27
C VAL A 19 -4.62 -0.18 17.71
N MET A 20 -3.87 0.40 16.77
CA MET A 20 -2.76 1.31 17.07
C MET A 20 -3.20 2.55 17.84
N VAL A 21 -4.32 3.17 17.46
CA VAL A 21 -4.86 4.35 18.17
C VAL A 21 -5.29 3.98 19.59
N ILE A 22 -5.98 2.85 19.77
CA ILE A 22 -6.39 2.37 21.10
C ILE A 22 -5.18 2.05 21.97
N ALA A 23 -4.16 1.40 21.41
CA ALA A 23 -2.93 1.05 22.13
C ALA A 23 -2.17 2.29 22.65
N GLN A 24 -2.37 3.46 22.02
CA GLN A 24 -1.79 4.72 22.47
C GLN A 24 -2.55 5.42 23.61
N LEU A 25 -3.72 4.91 24.03
CA LEU A 25 -4.48 5.51 25.15
C LEU A 25 -3.84 5.27 26.52
N PHE A 26 -3.03 4.22 26.64
CA PHE A 26 -2.30 3.86 27.87
C PHE A 26 -0.84 3.55 27.54
N PRO A 27 -0.06 4.55 27.10
CA PRO A 27 1.28 4.32 26.59
C PRO A 27 2.24 3.98 27.73
N SER A 28 3.12 3.01 27.51
CA SER A 28 4.32 2.83 28.33
C SER A 28 5.39 3.84 27.94
N ASP A 29 6.42 4.03 28.77
CA ASP A 29 7.54 4.92 28.45
C ASP A 29 8.22 4.55 27.12
N ALA A 30 8.32 3.25 26.83
CA ALA A 30 8.86 2.75 25.57
C ALA A 30 7.96 3.11 24.37
N THR A 31 6.64 3.09 24.54
CA THR A 31 5.69 3.56 23.52
C THR A 31 5.87 5.07 23.30
N GLU A 32 5.98 5.87 24.36
CA GLU A 32 6.22 7.32 24.23
C GLU A 32 7.52 7.63 23.49
N GLU A 33 8.60 6.90 23.79
CA GLU A 33 9.88 7.08 23.10
C GLU A 33 9.75 6.83 21.59
N ILE A 34 9.07 5.76 21.19
CA ILE A 34 8.85 5.45 19.76
C ILE A 34 8.06 6.56 19.08
N PHE A 35 6.95 6.98 19.69
CA PHE A 35 6.06 7.95 19.06
C PHE A 35 6.58 9.39 19.10
N ALA A 36 7.50 9.71 20.02
CA ALA A 36 8.18 11.00 20.11
C ALA A 36 9.35 11.17 19.12
N ARG A 37 9.78 10.09 18.42
CA ARG A 37 10.84 10.16 17.40
C ARG A 37 10.50 11.22 16.35
N LYS A 38 11.42 12.17 16.14
CA LYS A 38 11.24 13.28 15.21
C LYS A 38 11.78 12.94 13.82
N CYS A 39 11.01 13.28 12.79
CA CYS A 39 11.47 13.22 11.42
C CYS A 39 12.60 14.25 11.20
N PRO A 40 13.78 13.85 10.67
CA PRO A 40 14.90 14.76 10.46
C PRO A 40 14.61 15.94 9.53
N ILE A 41 13.64 15.78 8.62
CA ILE A 41 13.32 16.78 7.59
C ILE A 41 12.28 17.78 8.09
N THR A 42 11.21 17.29 8.72
CA THR A 42 10.05 18.13 9.10
C THR A 42 10.04 18.53 10.57
N GLY A 43 10.82 17.86 11.42
CA GLY A 43 10.79 18.06 12.88
C GLY A 43 9.53 17.51 13.56
N LEU A 44 8.62 16.89 12.81
CA LEU A 44 7.37 16.32 13.32
C LEU A 44 7.60 14.96 13.97
N ASP A 45 6.91 14.66 15.05
CA ASP A 45 6.93 13.32 15.65
C ASP A 45 6.06 12.33 14.86
N VAL A 46 6.06 11.06 15.28
CA VAL A 46 5.30 10.00 14.60
C VAL A 46 3.81 10.28 14.64
N ARG A 47 3.28 10.80 15.76
CA ARG A 47 1.83 11.07 15.91
C ARG A 47 1.38 12.19 14.99
N GLU A 48 2.13 13.28 14.98
CA GLU A 48 1.88 14.41 14.09
C GLU A 48 1.89 13.98 12.62
N ARG A 49 2.86 13.15 12.21
CA ARG A 49 2.94 12.60 10.85
C ARG A 49 1.75 11.72 10.49
N LEU A 50 1.32 10.83 11.39
CA LEU A 50 0.15 9.97 11.18
C LEU A 50 -1.15 10.79 11.15
N MET A 51 -1.32 11.75 12.04
CA MET A 51 -2.46 12.68 12.03
C MET A 51 -2.56 13.42 10.71
N LEU A 52 -1.45 13.97 10.21
CA LEU A 52 -1.41 14.63 8.91
C LEU A 52 -1.74 13.66 7.78
N ALA A 53 -1.20 12.44 7.79
CA ALA A 53 -1.55 11.42 6.80
C ALA A 53 -3.06 11.16 6.78
N PHE A 54 -3.70 10.97 7.94
CA PHE A 54 -5.14 10.72 8.06
C PHE A 54 -6.00 11.91 7.63
N LEU A 55 -5.59 13.14 7.96
CA LEU A 55 -6.30 14.34 7.51
C LEU A 55 -6.19 14.53 5.98
N ILE A 56 -5.02 14.26 5.40
CA ILE A 56 -4.79 14.37 3.95
C ILE A 56 -5.61 13.32 3.19
N VAL A 57 -5.61 12.06 3.63
CA VAL A 57 -6.35 10.98 2.94
C VAL A 57 -7.87 11.17 3.02
N ALA A 58 -8.39 11.80 4.08
CA ALA A 58 -9.80 12.14 4.18
C ALA A 58 -10.28 13.04 3.02
N GLY A 59 -9.39 13.91 2.52
CA GLY A 59 -9.66 14.76 1.36
C GLY A 59 -9.49 14.07 0.00
N TRP A 60 -8.79 12.92 -0.07
CA TRP A 60 -8.46 12.27 -1.34
C TRP A 60 -9.70 11.74 -2.08
N LEU A 61 -10.57 10.99 -1.38
CA LEU A 61 -11.69 10.31 -2.04
C LEU A 61 -12.68 11.31 -2.68
N PRO A 62 -13.11 12.40 -2.02
CA PRO A 62 -13.93 13.44 -2.64
C PRO A 62 -13.31 14.03 -3.92
N LEU A 63 -12.00 14.28 -3.93
CA LEU A 63 -11.31 14.79 -5.11
C LEU A 63 -11.28 13.76 -6.24
N PHE A 64 -11.06 12.49 -5.90
CA PHE A 64 -11.00 11.40 -6.86
C PHE A 64 -12.35 11.16 -7.56
N ILE A 65 -13.45 11.11 -6.79
CA ILE A 65 -14.80 10.88 -7.36
C ILE A 65 -15.31 12.05 -8.20
N ASN A 66 -14.84 13.27 -7.93
CA ASN A 66 -15.14 14.47 -8.73
C ASN A 66 -14.13 14.67 -9.88
N GLU A 67 -13.34 13.65 -10.21
CA GLU A 67 -12.41 13.64 -11.35
C GLU A 67 -11.31 14.72 -11.33
N TYR A 68 -11.03 15.32 -10.16
CA TYR A 68 -9.90 16.24 -9.97
C TYR A 68 -8.58 15.47 -9.87
N PHE A 69 -8.25 14.66 -10.89
CA PHE A 69 -7.20 13.64 -10.82
C PHE A 69 -5.79 14.18 -10.54
N LEU A 70 -5.46 15.40 -11.00
CA LEU A 70 -4.18 16.04 -10.67
C LEU A 70 -4.10 16.40 -9.18
N VAL A 71 -5.15 17.02 -8.65
CA VAL A 71 -5.20 17.41 -7.24
C VAL A 71 -5.21 16.15 -6.36
N ALA A 72 -6.01 15.15 -6.73
CA ALA A 72 -6.02 13.84 -6.07
C ALA A 72 -4.64 13.14 -6.14
N LEU A 73 -3.87 13.31 -7.23
CA LEU A 73 -2.50 12.82 -7.33
C LEU A 73 -1.57 13.52 -6.34
N VAL A 74 -1.63 14.85 -6.24
CA VAL A 74 -0.82 15.60 -5.26
C VAL A 74 -1.16 15.15 -3.84
N VAL A 75 -2.46 14.99 -3.53
CA VAL A 75 -2.93 14.54 -2.22
C VAL A 75 -2.46 13.13 -1.88
N ILE A 76 -2.60 12.15 -2.80
CA ILE A 76 -2.17 10.77 -2.51
C ILE A 76 -0.64 10.66 -2.39
N VAL A 77 0.12 11.47 -3.13
CA VAL A 77 1.59 11.53 -3.01
C VAL A 77 2.00 12.14 -1.67
N ALA A 78 1.36 13.24 -1.24
CA ALA A 78 1.63 13.84 0.07
C ALA A 78 1.29 12.86 1.19
N TYR A 79 0.14 12.19 1.09
CA TYR A 79 -0.27 11.12 2.00
C TYR A 79 0.76 10.00 2.10
N LEU A 80 1.20 9.46 0.96
CA LEU A 80 2.23 8.42 0.91
C LEU A 80 3.55 8.91 1.54
N GLY A 81 3.92 10.18 1.33
CA GLY A 81 5.11 10.79 1.94
C GLY A 81 5.06 10.80 3.47
N PHE A 82 3.93 11.20 4.06
CA PHE A 82 3.75 11.17 5.52
C PHE A 82 3.72 9.75 6.06
N LEU A 83 3.05 8.82 5.36
CA LEU A 83 3.03 7.41 5.74
C LEU A 83 4.43 6.78 5.70
N ILE A 84 5.19 6.97 4.61
CA ILE A 84 6.58 6.48 4.53
C ILE A 84 7.44 7.08 5.65
N SER A 85 7.25 8.37 5.95
CA SER A 85 7.97 9.03 7.03
C SER A 85 7.65 8.41 8.40
N ALA A 86 6.38 8.19 8.74
CA ALA A 86 6.02 7.51 10.00
C ALA A 86 6.47 6.04 10.00
N TYR A 87 6.33 5.36 8.86
CA TYR A 87 6.72 3.97 8.66
C TYR A 87 8.20 3.73 8.95
N THR A 88 9.11 4.65 8.62
CA THR A 88 10.55 4.44 8.88
C THR A 88 10.86 4.31 10.37
N ASP A 89 10.06 4.90 11.25
CA ASP A 89 10.20 4.78 12.70
C ASP A 89 9.44 3.58 13.28
N LEU A 90 8.35 3.18 12.62
CA LEU A 90 7.44 2.11 13.04
C LEU A 90 7.65 0.78 12.29
N ALA A 91 8.64 0.68 11.41
CA ALA A 91 8.91 -0.54 10.65
C ALA A 91 9.24 -1.71 11.58
N PRO A 92 8.91 -2.98 11.24
CA PRO A 92 9.08 -4.09 12.17
C PRO A 92 10.50 -4.23 12.73
N LYS A 93 11.52 -3.97 11.91
CA LYS A 93 12.94 -3.99 12.28
C LYS A 93 13.39 -2.91 13.28
N THR A 94 12.61 -1.83 13.47
CA THR A 94 12.94 -0.73 14.40
C THR A 94 12.25 -0.87 15.75
N LEU A 95 11.45 -1.93 15.92
CA LEU A 95 10.68 -2.23 17.11
C LEU A 95 11.33 -3.39 17.86
N SER A 96 11.15 -3.38 19.18
CA SER A 96 11.88 -4.28 20.08
C SER A 96 11.15 -5.60 20.36
N SER A 97 9.85 -5.67 20.08
CA SER A 97 9.03 -6.84 20.39
C SER A 97 7.95 -7.08 19.33
N VAL A 98 7.52 -8.34 19.21
CA VAL A 98 6.41 -8.74 18.33
C VAL A 98 5.12 -8.01 18.68
N GLU A 99 4.89 -7.74 19.98
CA GLU A 99 3.74 -6.96 20.44
C GLU A 99 3.75 -5.54 19.84
N GLN A 100 4.89 -4.84 19.91
CA GLN A 100 5.02 -3.51 19.30
C GLN A 100 4.80 -3.57 17.78
N VAL A 101 5.29 -4.62 17.11
CA VAL A 101 5.05 -4.82 15.67
C VAL A 101 3.55 -4.93 15.39
N ILE A 102 2.83 -5.78 16.12
CA ILE A 102 1.38 -5.97 15.92
C ILE A 102 0.61 -4.69 16.21
N LEU A 103 0.91 -4.02 17.33
CA LEU A 103 0.16 -2.85 17.79
C LEU A 103 0.46 -1.59 16.99
N PHE A 104 1.70 -1.37 16.55
CA PHE A 104 2.13 -0.08 15.99
C PHE A 104 2.55 -0.15 14.52
N SER A 105 3.06 -1.29 14.06
CA SER A 105 3.61 -1.42 12.71
C SER A 105 2.56 -1.84 11.70
N VAL A 106 1.81 -2.92 12.00
CA VAL A 106 0.97 -3.61 11.01
C VAL A 106 0.01 -2.67 10.29
N GLY A 107 -0.74 -1.83 11.01
CA GLY A 107 -1.67 -0.88 10.38
C GLY A 107 -0.98 0.09 9.41
N VAL A 108 0.14 0.68 9.85
CA VAL A 108 0.93 1.61 9.06
C VAL A 108 1.57 0.93 7.85
N SER A 109 2.10 -0.30 8.00
CA SER A 109 2.65 -1.11 6.91
C SER A 109 1.62 -1.44 5.84
N LEU A 110 0.44 -1.93 6.26
CA LEU A 110 -0.67 -2.23 5.35
C LEU A 110 -1.06 -0.97 4.55
N ASN A 111 -1.20 0.15 5.26
CA ASN A 111 -1.63 1.40 4.66
C ASN A 111 -0.57 1.98 3.71
N THR A 112 0.69 2.01 4.12
CA THR A 112 1.80 2.51 3.28
C THR A 112 1.94 1.68 2.00
N SER A 113 1.86 0.35 2.11
CA SER A 113 1.88 -0.52 0.94
C SER A 113 0.70 -0.28 0.00
N TRP A 114 -0.51 -0.06 0.53
CA TRP A 114 -1.69 0.19 -0.29
C TRP A 114 -1.66 1.59 -0.92
N ALA A 115 -1.21 2.60 -0.18
CA ALA A 115 -1.03 3.97 -0.64
C ALA A 115 -0.04 4.05 -1.82
N LEU A 116 1.02 3.22 -1.82
CA LEU A 116 1.92 3.08 -2.96
C LEU A 116 1.18 2.59 -4.21
N VAL A 117 0.38 1.52 -4.07
CA VAL A 117 -0.44 0.99 -5.18
C VAL A 117 -1.45 2.05 -5.67
N ALA A 118 -2.13 2.73 -4.74
CA ALA A 118 -3.09 3.78 -5.03
C ALA A 118 -2.43 4.96 -5.76
N THR A 119 -1.21 5.34 -5.38
CA THR A 119 -0.43 6.41 -6.03
C THR A 119 -0.11 6.06 -7.47
N LEU A 120 0.31 4.82 -7.77
CA LEU A 120 0.57 4.37 -9.13
C LEU A 120 -0.71 4.35 -9.98
N ILE A 121 -1.84 3.91 -9.41
CA ILE A 121 -3.14 3.97 -10.08
C ILE A 121 -3.53 5.42 -10.37
N GLN A 122 -3.39 6.30 -9.38
CA GLN A 122 -3.74 7.71 -9.49
C GLN A 122 -2.89 8.41 -10.55
N PHE A 123 -1.59 8.11 -10.60
CA PHE A 123 -0.70 8.61 -11.65
C PHE A 123 -1.20 8.21 -13.03
N LEU A 124 -1.53 6.94 -13.24
CA LEU A 124 -2.06 6.47 -14.51
C LEU A 124 -3.39 7.16 -14.84
N GLN A 125 -4.31 7.31 -13.89
CA GLN A 125 -5.59 7.99 -14.12
C GLN A 125 -5.40 9.44 -14.58
N TYR A 126 -4.52 10.19 -13.91
CA TYR A 126 -4.17 11.54 -14.35
C TYR A 126 -3.53 11.53 -15.74
N ALA A 127 -2.58 10.63 -16.01
CA ALA A 127 -1.99 10.55 -17.34
C ALA A 127 -3.02 10.17 -18.43
N GLY A 128 -4.05 9.42 -18.06
CA GLY A 128 -5.21 9.14 -18.89
C GLY A 128 -6.00 10.39 -19.29
N THR A 129 -6.10 11.41 -18.42
CA THR A 129 -6.74 12.68 -18.80
C THR A 129 -5.91 13.49 -19.78
N LEU A 130 -4.60 13.26 -19.80
CA LEU A 130 -3.68 13.82 -20.81
C LEU A 130 -3.66 13.03 -22.13
N GLY A 131 -4.56 12.05 -22.28
CA GLY A 131 -4.70 11.26 -23.51
C GLY A 131 -3.93 9.94 -23.51
N TRP A 132 -3.19 9.59 -22.44
CA TRP A 132 -2.53 8.30 -22.35
C TRP A 132 -3.53 7.19 -21.98
N LYS A 133 -4.32 6.76 -22.97
CA LYS A 133 -5.34 5.72 -22.83
C LYS A 133 -5.19 4.64 -23.89
N THR A 134 -5.44 3.39 -23.52
CA THR A 134 -5.57 2.25 -24.43
C THR A 134 -6.90 1.57 -24.15
N ASN A 135 -7.73 1.35 -25.17
CA ASN A 135 -9.05 0.72 -25.02
C ASN A 135 -9.94 1.41 -23.95
N ALA A 136 -9.94 2.75 -23.93
CA ALA A 136 -10.63 3.60 -22.94
C ALA A 136 -10.17 3.44 -21.48
N VAL A 137 -9.06 2.73 -21.24
CA VAL A 137 -8.44 2.58 -19.91
C VAL A 137 -7.15 3.39 -19.85
N ALA A 138 -6.93 4.06 -18.72
CA ALA A 138 -5.72 4.85 -18.47
C ALA A 138 -4.44 3.99 -18.51
N GLY A 139 -3.41 4.50 -19.19
CA GLY A 139 -2.11 3.85 -19.38
C GLY A 139 -2.06 2.85 -20.54
N ASN A 140 -1.06 1.95 -20.48
CA ASN A 140 -0.90 0.83 -21.39
C ASN A 140 -0.37 -0.41 -20.65
N VAL A 141 -0.45 -1.57 -21.32
CA VAL A 141 -0.08 -2.86 -20.72
C VAL A 141 1.38 -2.91 -20.24
N PRO A 142 2.39 -2.50 -21.03
CA PRO A 142 3.78 -2.53 -20.56
C PRO A 142 4.02 -1.75 -19.27
N VAL A 143 3.44 -0.54 -19.14
CA VAL A 143 3.60 0.27 -17.94
C VAL A 143 2.85 -0.32 -16.74
N ALA A 144 1.67 -0.89 -16.96
CA ALA A 144 0.96 -1.62 -15.90
C ALA A 144 1.78 -2.84 -15.42
N CYS A 145 2.40 -3.59 -16.34
CA CYS A 145 3.30 -4.70 -15.99
C CYS A 145 4.51 -4.20 -15.19
N GLY A 146 5.14 -3.10 -15.63
CA GLY A 146 6.25 -2.48 -14.92
C GLY A 146 5.87 -2.05 -13.50
N ALA A 147 4.70 -1.43 -13.34
CA ALA A 147 4.18 -1.04 -12.02
C ALA A 147 3.94 -2.26 -11.11
N VAL A 148 3.37 -3.35 -11.64
CA VAL A 148 3.16 -4.60 -10.89
C VAL A 148 4.48 -5.21 -10.45
N VAL A 149 5.46 -5.32 -11.35
CA VAL A 149 6.80 -5.85 -11.02
C VAL A 149 7.50 -4.96 -9.99
N PHE A 150 7.39 -3.64 -10.11
CA PHE A 150 7.97 -2.69 -9.17
C PHE A 150 7.39 -2.84 -7.76
N VAL A 151 6.06 -2.87 -7.60
CA VAL A 151 5.46 -3.08 -6.26
C VAL A 151 5.75 -4.48 -5.73
N GLY A 152 5.81 -5.48 -6.61
CA GLY A 152 6.23 -6.84 -6.29
C GLY A 152 7.64 -6.90 -5.70
N TYR A 153 8.60 -6.26 -6.37
CA TYR A 153 9.97 -6.14 -5.90
C TYR A 153 10.04 -5.49 -4.51
N LEU A 154 9.34 -4.37 -4.30
CA LEU A 154 9.29 -3.72 -2.99
C LEU A 154 8.63 -4.61 -1.93
N GLY A 155 7.59 -5.37 -2.28
CA GLY A 155 6.98 -6.36 -1.39
C GLY A 155 7.96 -7.46 -0.97
N CYS A 156 8.75 -8.00 -1.90
CA CYS A 156 9.80 -8.97 -1.60
C CYS A 156 10.90 -8.38 -0.71
N VAL A 157 11.35 -7.14 -0.99
CA VAL A 157 12.35 -6.44 -0.19
C VAL A 157 11.86 -6.23 1.24
N GLN A 158 10.62 -5.76 1.41
CA GLN A 158 10.06 -5.53 2.75
C GLN A 158 9.81 -6.82 3.51
N ALA A 159 9.38 -7.89 2.84
CA ALA A 159 9.28 -9.22 3.46
C ALA A 159 10.64 -9.72 3.95
N TYR A 160 11.66 -9.69 3.09
CA TYR A 160 12.96 -10.33 3.36
C TYR A 160 13.87 -9.49 4.26
N LEU A 161 14.07 -8.22 3.93
CA LEU A 161 14.98 -7.32 4.66
C LEU A 161 14.28 -6.52 5.75
N GLY A 162 12.99 -6.23 5.57
CA GLY A 162 12.18 -5.46 6.53
C GLY A 162 11.47 -6.32 7.57
N HIS A 163 11.39 -7.63 7.34
CA HIS A 163 10.53 -8.56 8.09
C HIS A 163 9.07 -8.10 8.18
N ASP A 164 8.61 -7.41 7.13
CA ASP A 164 7.30 -6.79 7.07
C ASP A 164 6.33 -7.59 6.21
N PHE A 165 5.68 -8.56 6.86
CA PHE A 165 4.71 -9.43 6.22
C PHE A 165 3.38 -8.72 5.93
N ALA A 166 3.07 -7.65 6.66
CA ALA A 166 1.88 -6.85 6.42
C ALA A 166 1.99 -6.09 5.09
N TRP A 167 3.13 -5.47 4.83
CA TRP A 167 3.42 -4.85 3.53
C TRP A 167 3.33 -5.87 2.39
N ALA A 168 4.03 -7.00 2.53
CA ALA A 168 4.06 -8.05 1.52
C ALA A 168 2.67 -8.63 1.22
N PHE A 169 1.84 -8.81 2.26
CA PHE A 169 0.45 -9.24 2.12
C PHE A 169 -0.36 -8.30 1.21
N VAL A 170 -0.28 -6.99 1.40
CA VAL A 170 -1.02 -6.02 0.58
C VAL A 170 -0.57 -6.04 -0.87
N VAL A 171 0.73 -6.16 -1.13
CA VAL A 171 1.26 -6.31 -2.50
C VAL A 171 0.68 -7.56 -3.17
N ALA A 172 0.72 -8.72 -2.50
CA ALA A 172 0.16 -9.95 -3.03
C ALA A 172 -1.36 -9.84 -3.25
N TRP A 173 -2.08 -9.25 -2.30
CA TRP A 173 -3.52 -9.01 -2.37
C TRP A 173 -3.92 -8.12 -3.55
N ALA A 174 -3.17 -7.02 -3.78
CA ALA A 174 -3.35 -6.14 -4.92
C ALA A 174 -3.13 -6.87 -6.25
N CYS A 175 -2.07 -7.68 -6.33
CA CYS A 175 -1.74 -8.48 -7.50
C CYS A 175 -2.82 -9.53 -7.83
N PHE A 176 -3.37 -10.23 -6.82
CA PHE A 176 -4.53 -11.10 -7.04
C PHE A 176 -5.75 -10.35 -7.56
N GLY A 177 -5.98 -9.13 -7.08
CA GLY A 177 -7.02 -8.24 -7.58
C GLY A 177 -6.88 -7.92 -9.07
N ILE A 178 -5.66 -7.59 -9.50
CA ILE A 178 -5.33 -7.34 -10.91
C ILE A 178 -5.57 -8.62 -11.72
N ARG A 179 -5.08 -9.78 -11.25
CA ARG A 179 -5.33 -11.06 -11.92
C ARG A 179 -6.82 -11.32 -12.11
N ARG A 180 -7.65 -11.14 -11.07
CA ARG A 180 -9.11 -11.32 -11.17
C ARG A 180 -9.74 -10.37 -12.19
N MET A 181 -9.31 -9.11 -12.20
CA MET A 181 -9.78 -8.10 -13.14
C MET A 181 -9.54 -8.48 -14.61
N HIS A 182 -8.43 -9.17 -14.89
CA HIS A 182 -8.05 -9.53 -16.26
C HIS A 182 -8.50 -10.92 -16.70
N THR A 183 -9.26 -11.66 -15.87
CA THR A 183 -9.69 -13.03 -16.22
C THR A 183 -11.16 -13.35 -16.02
N VAL A 184 -11.90 -12.50 -15.31
CA VAL A 184 -13.37 -12.62 -15.21
C VAL A 184 -13.96 -11.58 -16.14
N ALA A 185 -14.55 -12.00 -17.26
CA ALA A 185 -15.11 -11.10 -18.25
C ALA A 185 -16.44 -10.53 -17.73
N GLU A 186 -16.44 -9.24 -17.40
CA GLU A 186 -17.61 -8.52 -16.90
C GLU A 186 -17.55 -7.06 -17.36
N GLN A 187 -18.24 -6.76 -18.46
CA GLN A 187 -18.15 -5.45 -19.15
C GLN A 187 -18.53 -4.26 -18.25
N ALA A 188 -19.47 -4.45 -17.31
CA ALA A 188 -19.89 -3.43 -16.36
C ALA A 188 -18.78 -3.05 -15.36
N ARG A 189 -17.81 -3.94 -15.15
CA ARG A 189 -16.70 -3.77 -14.21
C ARG A 189 -15.43 -3.32 -14.90
N PHE A 190 -15.10 -3.91 -16.04
CA PHE A 190 -13.90 -3.58 -16.82
C PHE A 190 -14.13 -3.87 -18.30
N PRO A 191 -13.70 -2.98 -19.22
CA PRO A 191 -13.89 -3.22 -20.65
C PRO A 191 -13.22 -4.51 -21.10
N VAL A 192 -13.98 -5.43 -21.71
CA VAL A 192 -13.47 -6.74 -22.15
C VAL A 192 -12.29 -6.58 -23.12
N LYS A 193 -12.36 -5.57 -24.00
CA LYS A 193 -11.28 -5.23 -24.94
C LYS A 193 -9.98 -4.76 -24.26
N ALA A 194 -10.07 -4.27 -23.03
CA ALA A 194 -8.91 -3.84 -22.24
C ALA A 194 -8.32 -4.98 -21.40
N MET A 195 -8.97 -6.14 -21.33
CA MET A 195 -8.43 -7.32 -20.65
C MET A 195 -7.13 -7.77 -21.35
N ASN A 196 -6.17 -8.26 -20.56
CA ASN A 196 -4.87 -8.65 -21.08
C ASN A 196 -4.33 -9.84 -20.27
N ALA A 197 -4.19 -10.98 -20.94
CA ALA A 197 -3.72 -12.21 -20.31
C ALA A 197 -2.30 -12.09 -19.76
N THR A 198 -1.41 -11.37 -20.46
CA THR A 198 -0.02 -11.16 -20.04
C THR A 198 0.05 -10.40 -18.72
N LEU A 199 -0.67 -9.27 -18.58
CA LEU A 199 -0.75 -8.51 -17.34
C LEU A 199 -1.36 -9.34 -16.21
N GLY A 200 -2.40 -10.11 -16.50
CA GLY A 200 -2.98 -11.06 -15.54
C GLY A 200 -1.95 -12.06 -15.04
N SER A 201 -1.22 -12.72 -15.93
CA SER A 201 -0.18 -13.70 -15.58
C SER A 201 0.97 -13.08 -14.79
N ILE A 202 1.45 -11.90 -15.19
CA ILE A 202 2.50 -11.17 -14.46
C ILE A 202 2.06 -10.84 -13.05
N ALA A 203 0.82 -10.39 -12.86
CA ALA A 203 0.27 -10.14 -11.53
C ALA A 203 0.21 -11.42 -10.69
N MET A 204 -0.21 -12.55 -11.26
CA MET A 204 -0.21 -13.84 -10.55
C MET A 204 1.20 -14.28 -10.14
N TYR A 205 2.16 -14.26 -11.06
CA TYR A 205 3.55 -14.64 -10.76
C TYR A 205 4.17 -13.72 -9.71
N THR A 206 3.87 -12.42 -9.78
CA THR A 206 4.33 -11.45 -8.78
C THR A 206 3.75 -11.75 -7.40
N ALA A 207 2.45 -12.06 -7.30
CA ALA A 207 1.83 -12.45 -6.04
C ALA A 207 2.48 -13.71 -5.46
N CYS A 208 2.68 -14.74 -6.28
CA CYS A 208 3.33 -15.98 -5.87
C CYS A 208 4.78 -15.75 -5.39
N ALA A 209 5.54 -14.91 -6.08
CA ALA A 209 6.91 -14.58 -5.69
C ALA A 209 6.96 -13.87 -4.33
N VAL A 210 6.08 -12.89 -4.11
CA VAL A 210 5.99 -12.18 -2.82
C VAL A 210 5.61 -13.14 -1.68
N ILE A 211 4.63 -14.03 -1.90
CA ILE A 211 4.22 -15.03 -0.90
C ILE A 211 5.36 -16.01 -0.61
N PHE A 212 6.08 -16.45 -1.64
CA PHE A 212 7.22 -17.34 -1.47
C PHE A 212 8.32 -16.69 -0.62
N VAL A 213 8.69 -15.44 -0.93
CA VAL A 213 9.71 -14.69 -0.16
C VAL A 213 9.24 -14.43 1.28
N MET A 214 7.96 -14.12 1.48
CA MET A 214 7.36 -13.99 2.82
C MET A 214 7.46 -15.30 3.62
N GLY A 215 7.13 -16.45 3.00
CA GLY A 215 7.26 -17.75 3.64
C GLY A 215 8.71 -18.13 3.95
N ALA A 216 9.64 -17.89 3.03
CA ALA A 216 11.06 -18.12 3.25
C ALA A 216 11.60 -17.25 4.39
N SER A 217 11.23 -15.96 4.44
CA SER A 217 11.62 -15.06 5.53
C SER A 217 11.04 -15.47 6.88
N ALA A 218 9.82 -15.99 6.92
CA ALA A 218 9.23 -16.48 8.16
C ALA A 218 10.00 -17.69 8.71
N VAL A 219 10.41 -18.63 7.83
CA VAL A 219 11.25 -19.77 8.22
C VAL A 219 12.59 -19.31 8.78
N THR A 220 13.25 -18.33 8.14
CA THR A 220 14.54 -17.83 8.64
C THR A 220 14.43 -17.19 10.03
N LEU A 221 13.31 -16.55 10.35
CA LEU A 221 13.07 -15.95 11.68
C LEU A 221 12.81 -16.98 12.78
N VAL A 222 12.27 -18.16 12.43
CA VAL A 222 12.00 -19.23 13.40
C VAL A 222 13.26 -20.03 13.74
N VAL A 223 14.23 -20.08 12.82
CA VAL A 223 15.47 -20.85 12.97
C VAL A 223 16.60 -20.04 13.63
N ALA A 224 16.51 -18.70 13.62
CA ALA A 224 17.46 -17.79 14.24
C ALA A 224 17.22 -17.64 15.75
#